data_AF-A0A9W9BWK8-F1
#
_entry.id   AF-A0A9W9BWK8-F1
#
_cell.length_a   1.000
_cell.length_b   1.000
_cell.length_c   1.000
_cell.angle_alpha   90.00
_cell.angle_beta   90.00
_cell.angle_gamma   90.00
#
_symmetry.space_group_name_H-M   'P 1'
#
loop_
_entity.id
_entity.type
_entity.pdbx_description
1 polymer ?
#
loop_
_entity_poly.entity_id
_entity_poly.type
_entity_poly.pdbx_seq_one_letter_code
_entity_poly.pdbx_strand_id
1 'polypeptide(L)'
;MHSIRRSCQSALRSSNGAAAYASGSRRAFSRSVARSKGGLPVFLEPSSTELSSTLAQINSKVLLPEHLTREQQKLIYKENGRAKLEAQPVEVTIGEVTLPLEHIDRNVRPGRWESLQEVVSQSETPADWENVVRVLEGFHSAGIQVRPQWQELIVRKLNENGHHSIVLKALQRVKATGLRLSNYPVAFRVLKGAHERAADSDWDKDETIKALRYARQVVELMEEEEHHAVSSVKGAKKGPTDWRSAPYVVAVPTELAAIVAKQHEGDVELVKNLANRLVNVLKQDNTAAPAKPQSKLVEPSAVQAQDSIARVSVLAKQTEADFKNKTVQTDALNQYCQGLFETMVIWNALKTSKAVLGADMPLAVEAAEYESRAKQVLDESTQAIPKLRTRAGEEMRSNYPVYIQEQIKKCEA
;
A
#
# COMPACT_ATOMS: atom_id res chain seq x y z
N MET A 1 46.08 -37.11 51.13
CA MET A 1 45.35 -36.46 52.24
C MET A 1 45.14 -35.00 51.89
N HIS A 2 43.89 -34.51 52.01
CA HIS A 2 43.39 -33.10 52.04
C HIS A 2 43.78 -32.18 50.86
N SER A 3 42.90 -31.70 49.95
CA SER A 3 41.63 -30.95 50.02
C SER A 3 41.77 -29.39 50.11
N ILE A 4 41.33 -28.72 49.02
CA ILE A 4 40.54 -27.45 48.90
C ILE A 4 41.20 -26.07 49.20
N ARG A 5 41.25 -25.17 48.18
CA ARG A 5 40.46 -23.91 47.99
C ARG A 5 41.02 -23.07 46.82
N ARG A 6 40.30 -22.98 45.69
CA ARG A 6 39.41 -21.87 45.25
C ARG A 6 40.09 -20.48 45.16
N SER A 7 40.32 -20.00 43.94
CA SER A 7 39.64 -18.79 43.44
C SER A 7 39.68 -18.70 41.90
N CYS A 8 38.56 -19.03 41.27
CA CYS A 8 38.24 -18.59 39.91
C CYS A 8 37.56 -17.22 40.03
N GLN A 9 38.10 -16.16 39.42
CA GLN A 9 37.29 -15.00 39.01
C GLN A 9 37.92 -13.98 38.05
N SER A 10 39.11 -14.21 37.47
CA SER A 10 39.75 -13.17 36.62
C SER A 10 39.70 -13.40 35.10
N ALA A 11 39.09 -14.47 34.59
CA ALA A 11 39.23 -14.86 33.17
C ALA A 11 38.07 -14.48 32.25
N LEU A 12 37.17 -13.56 32.62
CA LEU A 12 36.00 -13.18 31.79
C LEU A 12 35.99 -11.71 31.32
N ARG A 13 37.11 -10.98 31.37
CA ARG A 13 37.12 -9.58 30.91
C ARG A 13 38.42 -9.18 30.22
N SER A 14 38.65 -9.69 29.02
CA SER A 14 39.32 -8.95 27.93
C SER A 14 39.48 -9.85 26.69
N SER A 15 38.64 -9.67 25.67
CA SER A 15 38.80 -10.33 24.36
C SER A 15 39.26 -9.34 23.28
N ASN A 16 40.25 -8.52 23.60
CA ASN A 16 41.02 -7.75 22.62
C ASN A 16 42.50 -8.12 22.81
N GLY A 17 42.94 -9.21 22.18
CA GLY A 17 44.34 -9.63 22.26
C GLY A 17 44.60 -11.05 21.77
N ALA A 18 44.99 -11.14 20.50
CA ALA A 18 45.87 -12.15 19.88
C ALA A 18 45.46 -13.63 19.87
N ALA A 19 45.32 -14.18 18.65
CA ALA A 19 46.38 -15.03 18.07
C ALA A 19 46.15 -15.16 16.55
N ALA A 20 47.03 -14.54 15.76
CA ALA A 20 47.26 -14.94 14.38
C ALA A 20 48.03 -16.28 14.40
N TYR A 21 47.73 -17.15 13.43
CA TYR A 21 48.34 -18.48 13.20
C TYR A 21 47.76 -19.66 14.00
N ALA A 22 46.64 -20.18 13.49
CA ALA A 22 46.40 -21.62 13.49
C ALA A 22 45.90 -22.03 12.10
N SER A 23 46.78 -22.67 11.34
CA SER A 23 46.48 -23.30 10.06
C SER A 23 45.49 -24.46 10.30
N GLY A 24 44.23 -24.22 9.98
CA GLY A 24 43.22 -25.26 9.89
C GLY A 24 42.21 -24.85 8.85
N SER A 25 42.08 -25.64 7.79
CA SER A 25 40.98 -25.55 6.83
C SER A 25 39.66 -25.80 7.55
N ARG A 26 39.13 -24.77 8.20
CA ARG A 26 37.77 -24.71 8.68
C ARG A 26 37.05 -23.81 7.69
N ARG A 27 36.42 -24.41 6.67
CA ARG A 27 35.24 -23.77 6.09
C ARG A 27 34.32 -23.51 7.27
N ALA A 28 34.21 -22.26 7.69
CA ALA A 28 33.13 -21.86 8.58
C ALA A 28 31.84 -22.27 7.84
N PHE A 29 31.18 -23.30 8.35
CA PHE A 29 29.83 -23.62 7.91
C PHE A 29 29.03 -22.35 8.21
N SER A 30 28.73 -21.58 7.18
CA SER A 30 27.73 -20.53 7.24
C SER A 30 26.42 -21.24 7.60
N ARG A 31 26.13 -21.35 8.90
CA ARG A 31 24.81 -21.69 9.40
C ARG A 31 23.93 -20.49 9.10
N SER A 32 23.54 -20.37 7.85
CA SER A 32 22.44 -19.51 7.46
C SER A 32 21.26 -19.93 8.31
N VAL A 33 20.75 -19.03 9.14
CA VAL A 33 19.57 -19.28 9.97
C VAL A 33 18.48 -19.82 9.04
N ALA A 34 17.93 -20.99 9.35
CA ALA A 34 16.80 -21.52 8.58
C ALA A 34 15.70 -20.46 8.69
N ARG A 35 15.41 -19.75 7.59
CA ARG A 35 14.25 -18.88 7.55
C ARG A 35 13.05 -19.81 7.63
N SER A 36 12.43 -19.90 8.80
CA SER A 36 11.13 -20.57 8.93
C SER A 36 10.17 -19.81 8.04
N LYS A 37 9.83 -20.40 6.89
CA LYS A 37 8.69 -19.94 6.10
C LYS A 37 7.45 -20.20 6.95
N GLY A 38 6.48 -19.27 6.93
CA GLY A 38 5.27 -19.39 7.74
C GLY A 38 4.43 -20.63 7.37
N GLY A 39 3.29 -20.79 8.04
CA GLY A 39 2.28 -21.79 7.65
C GLY A 39 1.57 -21.42 6.35
N LEU A 40 0.87 -22.38 5.75
CA LEU A 40 -0.10 -22.08 4.68
C LEU A 40 -1.33 -21.38 5.27
N PRO A 41 -1.96 -20.45 4.53
CA PRO A 41 -3.19 -19.80 4.99
C PRO A 41 -4.35 -20.80 5.06
N VAL A 42 -5.17 -20.67 6.10
CA VAL A 42 -6.44 -21.41 6.25
C VAL A 42 -7.56 -20.49 5.80
N PHE A 43 -8.20 -20.80 4.68
CA PHE A 43 -9.30 -20.00 4.15
C PHE A 43 -10.61 -20.28 4.87
N LEU A 44 -11.45 -19.24 5.01
CA LEU A 44 -12.84 -19.37 5.44
C LEU A 44 -13.68 -20.00 4.33
N GLU A 45 -14.86 -20.51 4.71
CA GLU A 45 -15.84 -21.06 3.76
C GLU A 45 -16.19 -20.03 2.68
N PRO A 46 -15.86 -20.30 1.39
CA PRO A 46 -16.15 -19.40 0.29
C PRO A 46 -17.62 -19.43 -0.10
N SER A 47 -18.13 -18.31 -0.61
CA SER A 47 -19.52 -18.23 -1.09
C SER A 47 -19.81 -19.05 -2.34
N SER A 48 -18.80 -19.31 -3.18
CA SER A 48 -18.95 -20.03 -4.45
C SER A 48 -17.96 -21.19 -4.58
N THR A 49 -18.35 -22.21 -5.34
CA THR A 49 -17.50 -23.36 -5.67
C THR A 49 -16.31 -22.96 -6.54
N GLU A 50 -16.50 -21.99 -7.43
CA GLU A 50 -15.45 -21.40 -8.27
C GLU A 50 -14.37 -20.74 -7.41
N LEU A 51 -14.75 -19.90 -6.45
CA LEU A 51 -13.81 -19.29 -5.52
C LEU A 51 -13.09 -20.33 -4.67
N SER A 52 -13.81 -21.34 -4.18
CA SER A 52 -13.22 -22.45 -3.43
C SER A 52 -12.14 -23.19 -4.24
N SER A 53 -12.44 -23.48 -5.51
CA SER A 53 -11.48 -24.12 -6.42
C SER A 53 -10.24 -23.26 -6.68
N THR A 54 -10.42 -21.95 -6.84
CA THR A 54 -9.33 -20.99 -7.08
C THR A 54 -8.44 -20.87 -5.86
N LEU A 55 -9.02 -20.78 -4.65
CA LEU A 55 -8.29 -20.74 -3.39
C LEU A 55 -7.52 -22.04 -3.13
N ALA A 56 -8.13 -23.21 -3.40
CA ALA A 56 -7.47 -24.49 -3.31
C ALA A 56 -6.30 -24.60 -4.28
N GLN A 57 -6.46 -24.11 -5.52
CA GLN A 57 -5.43 -24.06 -6.54
C GLN A 57 -4.27 -23.13 -6.15
N ILE A 58 -4.57 -21.98 -5.54
CA ILE A 58 -3.53 -21.09 -4.98
C ILE A 58 -2.77 -21.83 -3.89
N ASN A 59 -3.44 -22.51 -2.97
CA ASN A 59 -2.78 -23.19 -1.86
C ASN A 59 -1.85 -24.32 -2.36
N SER A 60 -2.35 -25.21 -3.23
CA SER A 60 -1.62 -26.39 -3.70
C SER A 60 -0.57 -26.10 -4.77
N LYS A 61 -0.87 -25.22 -5.76
CA LYS A 61 0.01 -24.99 -6.92
C LYS A 61 0.85 -23.72 -6.81
N VAL A 62 0.42 -22.74 -6.02
CA VAL A 62 1.12 -21.45 -5.89
C VAL A 62 1.88 -21.35 -4.57
N LEU A 63 1.24 -21.59 -3.43
CA LEU A 63 1.86 -21.40 -2.11
C LEU A 63 2.70 -22.60 -1.69
N LEU A 64 2.11 -23.80 -1.65
CA LEU A 64 2.75 -25.02 -1.19
C LEU A 64 4.17 -25.21 -1.73
N PRO A 65 4.44 -25.09 -3.06
CA PRO A 65 5.78 -25.30 -3.57
C PRO A 65 6.82 -24.35 -2.99
N GLU A 66 6.42 -23.13 -2.62
CA GLU A 66 7.33 -22.15 -2.03
C GLU A 66 7.65 -22.49 -0.57
N HIS A 67 6.81 -23.22 0.17
CA HIS A 67 7.11 -23.63 1.56
C HIS A 67 7.96 -24.91 1.64
N LEU A 68 8.07 -25.67 0.55
CA LEU A 68 8.78 -26.94 0.52
C LEU A 68 10.31 -26.81 0.55
N THR A 69 10.96 -27.88 1.00
CA THR A 69 12.42 -28.03 0.90
C THR A 69 12.85 -28.17 -0.57
N ARG A 70 14.12 -27.88 -0.87
CA ARG A 70 14.66 -28.00 -2.24
C ARG A 70 14.54 -29.41 -2.82
N GLU A 71 14.55 -30.42 -1.98
CA GLU A 71 14.43 -31.83 -2.39
C GLU A 71 12.98 -32.17 -2.76
N GLN A 72 12.02 -31.78 -1.92
CA GLN A 72 10.59 -31.90 -2.22
C GLN A 72 10.19 -31.10 -3.47
N GLN A 73 10.72 -29.87 -3.62
CA GLN A 73 10.53 -29.08 -4.85
C GLN A 73 11.06 -29.82 -6.08
N LYS A 74 12.23 -30.46 -5.99
CA LYS A 74 12.78 -31.26 -7.10
C LYS A 74 11.90 -32.48 -7.41
N LEU A 75 11.30 -33.10 -6.39
CA LEU A 75 10.39 -34.23 -6.58
C LEU A 75 9.14 -33.81 -7.35
N ILE A 76 8.54 -32.68 -6.97
CA ILE A 76 7.31 -32.17 -7.56
C ILE A 76 7.51 -31.65 -8.98
N TYR A 77 8.62 -30.94 -9.25
CA TYR A 77 8.84 -30.32 -10.55
C TYR A 77 9.48 -31.22 -11.61
N LYS A 78 10.06 -32.37 -11.23
CA LYS A 78 10.68 -33.28 -12.20
C LYS A 78 9.66 -34.29 -12.70
N GLU A 79 9.67 -34.55 -14.01
CA GLU A 79 8.84 -35.56 -14.65
C GLU A 79 9.07 -36.97 -14.07
N ASN A 80 10.34 -37.34 -13.81
CA ASN A 80 10.67 -38.61 -13.14
C ASN A 80 10.09 -38.72 -11.72
N GLY A 81 9.73 -37.59 -11.09
CA GLY A 81 9.07 -37.56 -9.80
C GLY A 81 7.57 -37.85 -9.88
N ARG A 82 6.94 -37.68 -11.05
CA ARG A 82 5.53 -37.93 -11.27
C ARG A 82 5.14 -39.37 -10.98
N ALA A 83 5.83 -40.33 -11.61
CA ALA A 83 5.58 -41.75 -11.37
C ALA A 83 5.80 -42.16 -9.90
N LYS A 84 6.71 -41.47 -9.19
CA LYS A 84 6.96 -41.73 -7.77
C LYS A 84 5.83 -41.19 -6.88
N LEU A 85 5.33 -40.00 -7.18
CA LEU A 85 4.22 -39.39 -6.44
C LEU A 85 2.89 -40.11 -6.71
N GLU A 86 2.68 -40.61 -7.94
CA GLU A 86 1.51 -41.44 -8.29
C GLU A 86 1.55 -42.81 -7.60
N ALA A 87 2.74 -43.44 -7.50
CA ALA A 87 2.89 -44.73 -6.83
C ALA A 87 2.86 -44.63 -5.29
N GLN A 88 3.39 -43.55 -4.73
CA GLN A 88 3.47 -43.30 -3.29
C GLN A 88 3.06 -41.85 -3.01
N PRO A 89 1.78 -41.59 -2.71
CA PRO A 89 1.32 -40.25 -2.36
C PRO A 89 2.05 -39.80 -1.08
N VAL A 90 2.81 -38.72 -1.19
CA VAL A 90 3.53 -38.12 -0.06
C VAL A 90 2.71 -36.94 0.44
N GLU A 91 2.29 -36.98 1.69
CA GLU A 91 1.62 -35.85 2.34
C GLU A 91 2.64 -34.99 3.07
N VAL A 92 2.44 -33.67 3.03
CA VAL A 92 3.25 -32.71 3.79
C VAL A 92 2.35 -31.83 4.62
N THR A 93 2.65 -31.76 5.92
CA THR A 93 2.00 -30.86 6.87
C THR A 93 2.81 -29.57 6.98
N ILE A 94 2.20 -28.43 6.66
CA ILE A 94 2.81 -27.10 6.75
C ILE A 94 1.91 -26.22 7.63
N GLY A 95 2.30 -26.06 8.90
CA GLY A 95 1.44 -25.42 9.89
C GLY A 95 0.25 -26.33 10.23
N GLU A 96 -0.96 -25.84 10.02
CA GLU A 96 -2.21 -26.56 10.30
C GLU A 96 -2.79 -27.28 9.07
N VAL A 97 -2.20 -27.05 7.89
CA VAL A 97 -2.70 -27.60 6.62
C VAL A 97 -1.85 -28.78 6.19
N THR A 98 -2.50 -29.92 5.93
CA THR A 98 -1.87 -31.10 5.33
C THR A 98 -2.35 -31.22 3.89
N LEU A 99 -1.42 -31.25 2.94
CA LEU A 99 -1.73 -31.38 1.52
C LEU A 99 -0.90 -32.52 0.90
N PRO A 100 -1.47 -33.29 -0.04
CA PRO A 100 -0.71 -34.24 -0.83
C PRO A 100 0.24 -33.51 -1.78
N LEU A 101 1.42 -34.06 -1.99
CA LEU A 101 2.35 -33.60 -3.02
C LEU A 101 1.93 -34.16 -4.38
N GLU A 102 1.56 -33.27 -5.28
CA GLU A 102 1.25 -33.61 -6.66
C GLU A 102 2.38 -33.16 -7.58
N HIS A 103 2.51 -33.80 -8.74
CA HIS A 103 3.42 -33.32 -9.78
C HIS A 103 2.92 -31.99 -10.34
N ILE A 104 3.81 -30.99 -10.43
CA ILE A 104 3.48 -29.66 -10.96
C ILE A 104 4.36 -29.37 -12.16
N ASP A 105 3.75 -29.16 -13.32
CA ASP A 105 4.45 -28.60 -14.47
C ASP A 105 4.74 -27.11 -14.24
N ARG A 106 6.00 -26.73 -14.39
CA ARG A 106 6.44 -25.33 -14.27
C ARG A 106 5.89 -24.44 -15.37
N ASN A 107 5.61 -25.00 -16.55
CA ASN A 107 5.15 -24.24 -17.72
C ASN A 107 3.65 -23.93 -17.65
N VAL A 108 2.89 -24.71 -16.87
CA VAL A 108 1.43 -24.61 -16.76
C VAL A 108 1.00 -24.12 -15.36
N ARG A 109 1.94 -23.57 -14.58
CA ARG A 109 1.64 -23.07 -13.24
C ARG A 109 0.72 -21.84 -13.32
N PRO A 110 -0.30 -21.74 -12.45
CA PRO A 110 -1.16 -20.56 -12.39
C PRO A 110 -0.33 -19.30 -12.14
N GLY A 111 -0.67 -18.24 -12.85
CA GLY A 111 -0.05 -16.94 -12.69
C GLY A 111 -0.45 -16.32 -11.34
N ARG A 112 0.54 -15.87 -10.55
CA ARG A 112 0.31 -15.35 -9.19
C ARG A 112 -0.61 -14.12 -9.18
N TRP A 113 -0.47 -13.28 -10.20
CA TRP A 113 -1.25 -12.06 -10.33
C TRP A 113 -2.67 -12.37 -10.78
N GLU A 114 -2.77 -13.22 -11.79
CA GLU A 114 -4.01 -13.64 -12.43
C GLU A 114 -4.91 -14.35 -11.42
N SER A 115 -4.37 -15.31 -10.66
CA SER A 115 -5.12 -15.98 -9.59
C SER A 115 -5.57 -15.03 -8.48
N LEU A 116 -4.76 -14.02 -8.13
CA LEU A 116 -5.16 -13.02 -7.14
C LEU A 116 -6.30 -12.13 -7.68
N GLN A 117 -6.23 -11.72 -8.95
CA GLN A 117 -7.29 -10.95 -9.59
C GLN A 117 -8.58 -11.75 -9.68
N GLU A 118 -8.49 -13.05 -9.98
CA GLU A 118 -9.63 -13.96 -10.04
C GLU A 118 -10.33 -14.07 -8.69
N VAL A 119 -9.58 -14.33 -7.61
CA VAL A 119 -10.12 -14.33 -6.23
C VAL A 119 -10.84 -13.02 -5.91
N VAL A 120 -10.22 -11.88 -6.24
CA VAL A 120 -10.83 -10.55 -6.01
C VAL A 120 -12.10 -10.36 -6.84
N SER A 121 -12.15 -10.88 -8.07
CA SER A 121 -13.31 -10.76 -8.94
C SER A 121 -14.49 -11.66 -8.54
N GLN A 122 -14.20 -12.79 -7.89
CA GLN A 122 -15.20 -13.77 -7.41
C GLN A 122 -15.64 -13.51 -5.97
N SER A 123 -15.06 -12.51 -5.28
CA SER A 123 -15.38 -12.21 -3.88
C SER A 123 -16.62 -11.33 -3.77
N GLU A 124 -17.60 -11.78 -3.00
CA GLU A 124 -18.85 -11.04 -2.78
C GLU A 124 -19.13 -10.82 -1.28
N THR A 125 -18.94 -11.87 -0.47
CA THR A 125 -19.27 -11.84 0.96
C THR A 125 -18.10 -11.33 1.82
N PRO A 126 -18.35 -10.85 3.05
CA PRO A 126 -17.29 -10.44 3.96
C PRO A 126 -16.24 -11.53 4.22
N ALA A 127 -16.64 -12.81 4.20
CA ALA A 127 -15.74 -13.94 4.36
C ALA A 127 -14.80 -14.10 3.16
N ASP A 128 -15.31 -13.92 1.94
CA ASP A 128 -14.52 -13.95 0.71
C ASP A 128 -13.48 -12.81 0.70
N TRP A 129 -13.88 -11.61 1.12
CA TRP A 129 -12.97 -10.47 1.24
C TRP A 129 -11.90 -10.66 2.32
N GLU A 130 -12.20 -11.36 3.42
CA GLU A 130 -11.14 -11.77 4.35
C GLU A 130 -10.22 -12.84 3.72
N ASN A 131 -10.73 -13.73 2.87
CA ASN A 131 -9.90 -14.68 2.14
C ASN A 131 -8.93 -13.99 1.18
N VAL A 132 -9.30 -12.87 0.55
CA VAL A 132 -8.36 -12.03 -0.22
C VAL A 132 -7.15 -11.61 0.63
N VAL A 133 -7.38 -11.18 1.88
CA VAL A 133 -6.28 -10.81 2.79
C VAL A 133 -5.46 -12.04 3.20
N ARG A 134 -6.09 -13.19 3.43
CA ARG A 134 -5.38 -14.45 3.72
C ARG A 134 -4.50 -14.90 2.55
N VAL A 135 -4.89 -14.63 1.30
CA VAL A 135 -4.03 -14.86 0.13
C VAL A 135 -2.79 -13.97 0.18
N LEU A 136 -2.92 -12.70 0.58
CA LEU A 136 -1.77 -11.82 0.80
C LEU A 136 -0.84 -12.33 1.91
N GLU A 137 -1.41 -12.80 3.02
CA GLU A 137 -0.66 -13.43 4.11
C GLU A 137 0.09 -14.67 3.62
N GLY A 138 -0.55 -15.49 2.78
CA GLY A 138 0.07 -16.62 2.10
C GLY A 138 1.25 -16.21 1.21
N PHE A 139 1.09 -15.18 0.37
CA PHE A 139 2.20 -14.69 -0.45
C PHE A 139 3.36 -14.16 0.39
N HIS A 140 3.07 -13.38 1.44
CA HIS A 140 4.10 -12.82 2.28
C HIS A 140 4.87 -13.92 3.05
N SER A 141 4.16 -14.88 3.65
CA SER A 141 4.75 -16.00 4.40
C SER A 141 5.56 -16.96 3.51
N ALA A 142 5.15 -17.13 2.25
CA ALA A 142 5.88 -17.86 1.22
C ALA A 142 7.15 -17.11 0.73
N GLY A 143 7.32 -15.84 1.12
CA GLY A 143 8.39 -14.98 0.60
C GLY A 143 8.16 -14.55 -0.85
N ILE A 144 6.93 -14.64 -1.35
CA ILE A 144 6.53 -14.11 -2.65
C ILE A 144 6.40 -12.59 -2.51
N GLN A 145 7.18 -11.87 -3.32
CA GLN A 145 7.10 -10.41 -3.34
C GLN A 145 5.79 -9.95 -4.02
N VAL A 146 4.89 -9.37 -3.23
CA VAL A 146 3.68 -8.70 -3.72
C VAL A 146 4.07 -7.29 -4.17
N ARG A 147 3.78 -6.95 -5.43
CA ARG A 147 4.11 -5.63 -5.97
C ARG A 147 3.17 -4.55 -5.38
N PRO A 148 3.61 -3.28 -5.25
CA PRO A 148 2.76 -2.21 -4.74
C PRO A 148 1.43 -2.07 -5.51
N GLN A 149 1.43 -2.30 -6.83
CA GLN A 149 0.21 -2.23 -7.65
C GLN A 149 -0.81 -3.31 -7.28
N TRP A 150 -0.35 -4.47 -6.79
CA TRP A 150 -1.23 -5.56 -6.36
C TRP A 150 -1.86 -5.21 -5.02
N GLN A 151 -1.07 -4.67 -4.09
CA GLN A 151 -1.54 -4.16 -2.81
C GLN A 151 -2.57 -3.03 -3.02
N GLU A 152 -2.26 -2.10 -3.93
CA GLU A 152 -3.14 -1.00 -4.31
C GLU A 152 -4.49 -1.51 -4.85
N LEU A 153 -4.48 -2.51 -5.76
CA LEU A 153 -5.70 -3.10 -6.30
C LEU A 153 -6.59 -3.66 -5.18
N ILE A 154 -6.00 -4.41 -4.25
CA ILE A 154 -6.73 -5.07 -3.16
C ILE A 154 -7.35 -4.03 -2.22
N VAL A 155 -6.56 -3.04 -1.79
CA VAL A 155 -7.07 -1.96 -0.92
C VAL A 155 -8.19 -1.20 -1.62
N ARG A 156 -8.01 -0.87 -2.90
CA ARG A 156 -9.04 -0.20 -3.69
C ARG A 156 -10.33 -1.03 -3.75
N LYS A 157 -10.22 -2.33 -4.04
CA LYS A 157 -11.38 -3.22 -4.16
C LYS A 157 -12.09 -3.47 -2.82
N LEU A 158 -11.34 -3.60 -1.73
CA LEU A 158 -11.92 -3.66 -0.38
C LEU A 158 -12.68 -2.37 -0.03
N ASN A 159 -12.11 -1.20 -0.33
CA ASN A 159 -12.76 0.08 -0.07
C ASN A 159 -14.01 0.28 -0.94
N GLU A 160 -13.94 -0.03 -2.25
CA GLU A 160 -15.08 0.01 -3.18
C GLU A 160 -16.26 -0.86 -2.71
N ASN A 161 -16.00 -1.93 -1.94
CA ASN A 161 -17.03 -2.82 -1.37
C ASN A 161 -17.32 -2.56 0.13
N GLY A 162 -16.87 -1.43 0.69
CA GLY A 162 -17.21 -1.05 2.07
C GLY A 162 -16.47 -1.83 3.17
N HIS A 163 -15.40 -2.56 2.83
CA HIS A 163 -14.64 -3.40 3.77
C HIS A 163 -13.44 -2.69 4.41
N HIS A 164 -13.61 -1.42 4.82
CA HIS A 164 -12.54 -0.63 5.47
C HIS A 164 -12.00 -1.28 6.74
N SER A 165 -12.84 -2.00 7.50
CA SER A 165 -12.42 -2.71 8.71
C SER A 165 -11.44 -3.85 8.40
N ILE A 166 -11.61 -4.54 7.28
CA ILE A 166 -10.70 -5.60 6.81
C ILE A 166 -9.36 -4.97 6.41
N VAL A 167 -9.38 -3.83 5.71
CA VAL A 167 -8.16 -3.06 5.37
C VAL A 167 -7.41 -2.66 6.63
N LEU A 168 -8.10 -2.13 7.65
CA LEU A 168 -7.47 -1.74 8.91
C LEU A 168 -6.83 -2.93 9.63
N LYS A 169 -7.54 -4.06 9.74
CA LYS A 169 -7.00 -5.29 10.32
C LYS A 169 -5.79 -5.82 9.55
N ALA A 170 -5.77 -5.64 8.22
CA ALA A 170 -4.65 -6.06 7.39
C ALA A 170 -3.42 -5.16 7.60
N LEU A 171 -3.63 -3.86 7.77
CA LEU A 171 -2.58 -2.89 8.11
C LEU A 171 -2.02 -3.13 9.50
N GLN A 172 -2.86 -3.38 10.52
CA GLN A 172 -2.40 -3.72 11.88
C GLN A 172 -1.55 -4.99 11.95
N ARG A 173 -1.66 -5.86 10.94
CA ARG A 173 -0.93 -7.14 10.85
C ARG A 173 0.15 -7.11 9.77
N VAL A 174 0.94 -6.02 9.70
CA VAL A 174 1.99 -5.81 8.67
C VAL A 174 2.91 -7.02 8.50
N LYS A 175 3.34 -7.64 9.61
CA LYS A 175 4.23 -8.82 9.58
C LYS A 175 3.61 -10.05 8.92
N ALA A 176 2.28 -10.17 8.95
CA ALA A 176 1.57 -11.27 8.33
C ALA A 176 1.21 -10.94 6.88
N THR A 177 0.62 -9.78 6.63
CA THR A 177 0.06 -9.40 5.31
C THR A 177 1.10 -8.84 4.36
N GLY A 178 2.19 -8.26 4.88
CA GLY A 178 3.16 -7.48 4.11
C GLY A 178 2.61 -6.16 3.56
N LEU A 179 1.39 -5.75 3.96
CA LEU A 179 0.76 -4.50 3.54
C LEU A 179 1.37 -3.33 4.31
N ARG A 180 2.07 -2.43 3.62
CA ARG A 180 2.83 -1.33 4.24
C ARG A 180 2.38 0.03 3.74
N LEU A 181 2.42 1.01 4.64
CA LEU A 181 2.08 2.40 4.34
C LEU A 181 3.29 3.18 3.81
N SER A 182 4.50 2.61 3.84
CA SER A 182 5.67 3.11 3.11
C SER A 182 5.46 3.16 1.59
N ASN A 183 4.48 2.43 1.06
CA ASN A 183 4.08 2.52 -0.34
C ASN A 183 3.03 3.62 -0.47
N TYR A 184 3.41 4.79 -0.99
CA TYR A 184 2.48 5.90 -1.15
C TYR A 184 1.18 5.55 -1.90
N PRO A 185 1.18 4.74 -2.98
CA PRO A 185 -0.07 4.37 -3.65
C PRO A 185 -1.03 3.60 -2.73
N VAL A 186 -0.48 2.79 -1.82
CA VAL A 186 -1.27 2.07 -0.82
C VAL A 186 -1.83 3.08 0.19
N ALA A 187 -1.00 3.93 0.78
CA ALA A 187 -1.45 4.97 1.72
C ALA A 187 -2.52 5.89 1.10
N PHE A 188 -2.30 6.31 -0.15
CA PHE A 188 -3.26 7.08 -0.93
C PHE A 188 -4.60 6.37 -1.05
N ARG A 189 -4.64 5.09 -1.45
CA ARG A 189 -5.89 4.34 -1.59
C ARG A 189 -6.60 4.11 -0.26
N VAL A 190 -5.84 3.85 0.81
CA VAL A 190 -6.39 3.66 2.15
C VAL A 190 -7.14 4.92 2.59
N LEU A 191 -6.49 6.08 2.50
CA LEU A 191 -7.09 7.37 2.90
C LEU A 191 -8.15 7.86 1.92
N LYS A 192 -7.99 7.58 0.61
CA LYS A 192 -9.04 7.83 -0.40
C LYS A 192 -10.33 7.10 -0.03
N GLY A 193 -10.24 5.85 0.43
CA GLY A 193 -11.40 5.11 0.91
C GLY A 193 -12.08 5.73 2.13
N ALA A 194 -11.36 6.48 2.97
CA ALA A 194 -11.94 7.23 4.08
C ALA A 194 -12.76 8.42 3.57
N HIS A 195 -12.19 9.22 2.66
CA HIS A 195 -12.89 10.32 2.00
C HIS A 195 -14.14 9.81 1.26
N GLU A 196 -13.99 8.81 0.39
CA GLU A 196 -15.08 8.24 -0.41
C GLU A 196 -16.22 7.74 0.46
N ARG A 197 -15.92 7.08 1.59
CA ARG A 197 -16.94 6.61 2.52
C ARG A 197 -17.86 7.74 3.00
N ALA A 198 -17.30 8.90 3.31
CA ALA A 198 -18.09 10.05 3.74
C ALA A 198 -18.78 10.72 2.55
N ALA A 199 -18.05 10.95 1.45
CA ALA A 199 -18.56 11.64 0.25
C ALA A 199 -19.65 10.86 -0.49
N ASP A 200 -19.62 9.52 -0.49
CA ASP A 200 -20.65 8.68 -1.11
C ASP A 200 -21.90 8.54 -0.24
N SER A 201 -21.80 8.86 1.05
CA SER A 201 -22.92 8.99 1.99
C SER A 201 -23.48 10.41 2.08
N ASP A 202 -23.13 11.29 1.14
CA ASP A 202 -23.46 12.72 1.16
C ASP A 202 -23.09 13.40 2.50
N TRP A 203 -21.96 12.99 3.07
CA TRP A 203 -21.44 13.47 4.36
C TRP A 203 -22.37 13.20 5.55
N ASP A 204 -23.09 12.07 5.53
CA ASP A 204 -23.88 11.60 6.66
C ASP A 204 -23.08 11.57 7.98
N LYS A 205 -23.75 11.87 9.09
CA LYS A 205 -23.13 12.01 10.41
C LYS A 205 -22.35 10.76 10.82
N ASP A 206 -23.01 9.60 10.76
CA ASP A 206 -22.45 8.36 11.29
C ASP A 206 -21.32 7.86 10.39
N GLU A 207 -21.51 7.95 9.08
CA GLU A 207 -20.48 7.53 8.12
C GLU A 207 -19.26 8.47 8.11
N THR A 208 -19.47 9.79 8.25
CA THR A 208 -18.36 10.76 8.33
C THR A 208 -17.56 10.60 9.63
N ILE A 209 -18.23 10.37 10.77
CA ILE A 209 -17.52 10.08 12.04
C ILE A 209 -16.73 8.77 11.95
N LYS A 210 -17.31 7.72 11.36
CA LYS A 210 -16.60 6.44 11.13
C LYS A 210 -15.41 6.62 10.19
N ALA A 211 -15.56 7.39 9.11
CA ALA A 211 -14.50 7.74 8.18
C ALA A 211 -13.37 8.51 8.87
N LEU A 212 -13.69 9.52 9.69
CA LEU A 212 -12.72 10.29 10.47
C LEU A 212 -11.94 9.38 11.43
N ARG A 213 -12.64 8.51 12.17
CA ARG A 213 -11.99 7.55 13.07
C ARG A 213 -11.04 6.63 12.31
N TYR A 214 -11.48 6.09 11.18
CA TYR A 214 -10.67 5.23 10.32
C TYR A 214 -9.43 5.96 9.78
N ALA A 215 -9.57 7.18 9.26
CA ALA A 215 -8.45 7.99 8.78
C ALA A 215 -7.43 8.27 9.90
N ARG A 216 -7.88 8.60 11.11
CA ARG A 216 -7.00 8.81 12.26
C ARG A 216 -6.24 7.56 12.67
N GLN A 217 -6.90 6.41 12.72
CA GLN A 217 -6.25 5.13 13.02
C GLN A 217 -5.20 4.78 11.96
N VAL A 218 -5.46 5.07 10.69
CA VAL A 218 -4.46 4.87 9.63
C VAL A 218 -3.26 5.79 9.82
N VAL A 219 -3.46 7.07 10.15
CA VAL A 219 -2.35 8.00 10.42
C VAL A 219 -1.54 7.59 11.66
N GLU A 220 -2.20 7.07 12.70
CA GLU A 220 -1.54 6.51 13.87
C GLU A 220 -0.68 5.28 13.51
N LEU A 221 -1.20 4.36 12.68
CA LEU A 221 -0.42 3.22 12.18
C LEU A 221 0.80 3.67 11.36
N MET A 222 0.73 4.81 10.67
CA MET A 222 1.90 5.35 9.98
C MET A 222 3.02 5.78 10.92
N GLU A 223 2.81 5.88 12.23
CA GLU A 223 3.86 6.17 13.21
C GLU A 223 4.63 4.92 13.63
N GLU A 224 4.09 3.73 13.39
CA GLU A 224 4.74 2.48 13.74
C GLU A 224 5.90 2.17 12.79
N GLU A 225 7.05 1.76 13.36
CA GLU A 225 8.26 1.44 12.59
C GLU A 225 8.04 0.35 11.53
N GLU A 226 7.08 -0.55 11.77
CA GLU A 226 6.73 -1.61 10.84
C GLU A 226 6.22 -1.06 9.50
N HIS A 227 5.56 0.09 9.50
CA HIS A 227 5.09 0.72 8.28
C HIS A 227 6.18 1.48 7.51
N HIS A 228 7.37 1.66 8.09
CA HIS A 228 8.51 2.38 7.48
C HIS A 228 9.59 1.48 6.89
N ALA A 229 9.50 0.15 7.07
CA ALA A 229 10.55 -0.74 6.62
C ALA A 229 10.72 -0.69 5.08
N VAL A 230 11.95 -0.41 4.63
CA VAL A 230 12.30 -0.34 3.21
C VAL A 230 12.18 -1.73 2.59
N SER A 231 11.51 -1.83 1.44
CA SER A 231 11.47 -3.04 0.63
C SER A 231 12.90 -3.54 0.37
N SER A 232 13.18 -4.81 0.71
CA SER A 232 14.52 -5.42 0.65
C SER A 232 15.03 -5.68 -0.78
N VAL A 233 14.50 -4.97 -1.78
CA VAL A 233 14.92 -5.08 -3.17
C VAL A 233 16.36 -4.57 -3.26
N LYS A 234 17.30 -5.47 -3.49
CA LYS A 234 18.70 -5.12 -3.77
C LYS A 234 18.74 -4.13 -4.94
N GLY A 235 19.18 -2.90 -4.67
CA GLY A 235 19.34 -1.85 -5.67
C GLY A 235 18.18 -0.85 -5.79
N ALA A 236 17.08 -1.01 -5.04
CA ALA A 236 16.05 0.03 -4.96
C ALA A 236 16.63 1.27 -4.26
N LYS A 237 16.57 2.44 -4.92
CA LYS A 237 16.91 3.71 -4.28
C LYS A 237 16.01 3.89 -3.05
N LYS A 238 16.61 4.32 -1.93
CA LYS A 238 15.84 4.69 -0.72
C LYS A 238 14.99 5.91 -1.08
N GLY A 239 13.76 5.68 -1.53
CA GLY A 239 12.73 6.72 -1.61
C GLY A 239 12.27 7.14 -0.21
N PRO A 240 11.42 8.17 -0.13
CA PRO A 240 10.76 8.50 1.14
C PRO A 240 9.97 7.28 1.61
N THR A 241 10.15 6.89 2.86
CA THR A 241 9.42 5.78 3.49
C THR A 241 8.41 6.28 4.52
N ASP A 242 8.44 7.58 4.79
CA ASP A 242 7.53 8.28 5.68
C ASP A 242 6.74 9.29 4.87
N TRP A 243 5.42 9.12 4.86
CA TRP A 243 4.48 9.97 4.14
C TRP A 243 3.57 10.76 5.08
N ARG A 244 3.85 10.76 6.40
CA ARG A 244 3.04 11.51 7.40
C ARG A 244 3.07 13.01 7.19
N SER A 245 4.09 13.50 6.49
CA SER A 245 4.24 14.89 6.08
C SER A 245 3.72 15.16 4.68
N ALA A 246 3.14 14.18 3.97
CA ALA A 246 2.52 14.44 2.69
C ALA A 246 1.23 15.27 2.90
N PRO A 247 1.02 16.38 2.16
CA PRO A 247 -0.14 17.25 2.34
C PRO A 247 -1.47 16.51 2.29
N TYR A 248 -1.62 15.58 1.33
CA TYR A 248 -2.82 14.76 1.20
C TYR A 248 -3.11 13.90 2.44
N VAL A 249 -2.06 13.31 3.04
CA VAL A 249 -2.20 12.46 4.24
C VAL A 249 -2.73 13.25 5.43
N VAL A 250 -2.35 14.53 5.54
CA VAL A 250 -2.88 15.44 6.57
C VAL A 250 -4.24 16.02 6.17
N ALA A 251 -4.47 16.27 4.88
CA ALA A 251 -5.69 16.90 4.39
C ALA A 251 -6.93 16.04 4.61
N VAL A 252 -6.87 14.72 4.38
CA VAL A 252 -8.03 13.81 4.56
C VAL A 252 -8.62 13.86 5.97
N PRO A 253 -7.88 13.65 7.08
CA PRO A 253 -8.45 13.79 8.41
C PRO A 253 -8.85 15.23 8.75
N THR A 254 -8.17 16.23 8.17
CA THR A 254 -8.54 17.66 8.35
C THR A 254 -9.90 17.96 7.74
N GLU A 255 -10.13 17.52 6.50
CA GLU A 255 -11.40 17.63 5.77
C GLU A 255 -12.53 16.98 6.56
N LEU A 256 -12.36 15.71 6.94
CA LEU A 256 -13.37 14.96 7.68
C LEU A 256 -13.68 15.61 9.02
N ALA A 257 -12.67 16.05 9.77
CA ALA A 257 -12.88 16.75 11.04
C ALA A 257 -13.62 18.08 10.85
N ALA A 258 -13.25 18.85 9.84
CA ALA A 258 -13.89 20.13 9.53
C ALA A 258 -15.37 19.95 9.13
N ILE A 259 -15.69 18.91 8.37
CA ILE A 259 -17.08 18.60 7.97
C ILE A 259 -17.90 18.18 9.19
N VAL A 260 -17.37 17.30 10.06
CA VAL A 260 -18.04 16.92 11.31
C VAL A 260 -18.27 18.14 12.20
N ALA A 261 -17.29 19.04 12.33
CA ALA A 261 -17.45 20.28 13.09
C ALA A 261 -18.51 21.21 12.48
N LYS A 262 -18.52 21.35 11.14
CA LYS A 262 -19.44 22.24 10.42
C LYS A 262 -20.90 21.76 10.44
N GLN A 263 -21.12 20.47 10.27
CA GLN A 263 -22.48 19.90 10.06
C GLN A 263 -23.04 19.14 11.26
N HIS A 264 -22.17 18.58 12.11
CA HIS A 264 -22.55 17.55 13.09
C HIS A 264 -22.09 17.82 14.53
N GLU A 265 -21.71 19.07 14.85
CA GLU A 265 -21.22 19.52 16.17
C GLU A 265 -19.93 18.79 16.63
N GLY A 266 -18.96 18.65 15.72
CA GLY A 266 -17.64 18.11 16.01
C GLY A 266 -16.69 19.00 16.82
N ASP A 267 -15.54 18.45 17.18
CA ASP A 267 -14.48 19.11 17.94
C ASP A 267 -13.75 20.17 17.10
N VAL A 268 -14.03 21.44 17.39
CA VAL A 268 -13.42 22.61 16.73
C VAL A 268 -11.92 22.72 17.01
N GLU A 269 -11.46 22.32 18.20
CA GLU A 269 -10.03 22.37 18.55
C GLU A 269 -9.23 21.34 17.76
N LEU A 270 -9.82 20.16 17.50
CA LEU A 270 -9.24 19.18 16.59
C LEU A 270 -9.06 19.77 15.18
N VAL A 271 -10.06 20.48 14.65
CA VAL A 271 -9.98 21.15 13.34
C VAL A 271 -8.85 22.15 13.31
N LYS A 272 -8.72 22.99 14.34
CA LYS A 272 -7.65 23.97 14.47
C LYS A 272 -6.26 23.34 14.44
N ASN A 273 -6.07 22.26 15.20
CA ASN A 273 -4.78 21.55 15.27
C ASN A 273 -4.41 20.90 13.93
N LEU A 274 -5.37 20.24 13.27
CA LEU A 274 -5.16 19.60 11.97
C LEU A 274 -4.93 20.63 10.85
N ALA A 275 -5.70 21.72 10.83
CA ALA A 275 -5.52 22.81 9.87
C ALA A 275 -4.15 23.48 10.02
N ASN A 276 -3.70 23.74 11.25
CA ASN A 276 -2.36 24.26 11.50
C ASN A 276 -1.28 23.32 10.96
N ARG A 277 -1.42 22.01 11.19
CA ARG A 277 -0.49 21.00 10.67
C ARG A 277 -0.49 20.99 9.14
N LEU A 278 -1.67 21.06 8.50
CA LEU A 278 -1.81 21.06 7.05
C LEU A 278 -1.10 22.26 6.41
N VAL A 279 -1.33 23.47 6.92
CA VAL A 279 -0.70 24.69 6.37
C VAL A 279 0.81 24.65 6.55
N ASN A 280 1.31 24.17 7.69
CA ASN A 280 2.75 24.01 7.91
C ASN A 280 3.39 22.99 6.96
N VAL A 281 2.71 21.89 6.68
CA VAL A 281 3.15 20.89 5.70
C VAL A 281 3.19 21.48 4.29
N LEU A 282 2.15 22.22 3.88
CA LEU A 282 2.10 22.89 2.57
C LEU A 282 3.22 23.94 2.40
N LYS A 283 3.60 24.62 3.49
CA LYS A 283 4.77 25.53 3.52
C LYS A 283 6.06 24.76 3.28
N GLN A 284 6.28 23.67 3.99
CA GLN A 284 7.48 22.84 3.84
C GLN A 284 7.61 22.28 2.43
N ASP A 285 6.53 21.75 1.88
CA ASP A 285 6.49 21.19 0.53
C ASP A 285 6.77 22.23 -0.56
N ASN A 286 6.25 23.46 -0.42
CA ASN A 286 6.55 24.55 -1.35
C ASN A 286 8.03 24.98 -1.32
N THR A 287 8.67 24.91 -0.15
CA THR A 287 10.09 25.30 0.02
C THR A 287 11.07 24.22 -0.42
N ALA A 288 10.62 22.97 -0.53
CA ALA A 288 11.43 21.88 -1.05
C ALA A 288 11.60 22.06 -2.57
N ALA A 289 12.83 22.32 -3.02
CA ALA A 289 13.12 22.50 -4.45
C ALA A 289 12.58 21.33 -5.29
N PRO A 290 11.98 21.60 -6.47
CA PRO A 290 11.42 20.54 -7.32
C PRO A 290 12.55 19.58 -7.70
N ALA A 291 12.45 18.33 -7.26
CA ALA A 291 13.38 17.30 -7.68
C ALA A 291 13.30 17.19 -9.21
N LYS A 292 14.44 17.30 -9.89
CA LYS A 292 14.51 17.19 -11.36
C LYS A 292 13.75 15.95 -11.83
N PRO A 293 12.93 16.03 -12.89
CA PRO A 293 12.26 14.86 -13.45
C PRO A 293 13.33 13.87 -13.93
N GLN A 294 13.54 12.79 -13.18
CA GLN A 294 14.48 11.75 -13.59
C GLN A 294 13.88 11.00 -14.77
N SER A 295 14.39 11.30 -15.96
CA SER A 295 14.13 10.52 -17.16
C SER A 295 14.86 9.17 -17.13
N LYS A 296 14.25 8.22 -17.85
CA LYS A 296 14.70 6.88 -18.25
C LYS A 296 14.52 5.78 -17.21
N LEU A 297 13.42 5.05 -17.41
CA LEU A 297 13.24 3.61 -17.15
C LEU A 297 13.74 3.15 -15.78
N VAL A 298 12.87 3.13 -14.77
CA VAL A 298 12.80 2.12 -13.67
C VAL A 298 11.82 2.64 -12.62
N GLU A 299 10.76 1.85 -12.40
CA GLU A 299 9.77 1.84 -11.31
C GLU A 299 8.93 3.11 -10.98
N PRO A 300 7.60 2.96 -10.80
CA PRO A 300 6.68 4.09 -10.59
C PRO A 300 6.70 4.70 -9.16
N SER A 301 7.78 4.58 -8.40
CA SER A 301 7.73 4.65 -6.93
C SER A 301 8.36 5.89 -6.26
N ALA A 302 8.89 6.88 -6.99
CA ALA A 302 9.74 7.91 -6.36
C ALA A 302 9.30 9.39 -6.49
N VAL A 303 8.15 9.71 -7.09
CA VAL A 303 7.74 11.13 -7.32
C VAL A 303 6.49 11.54 -6.49
N GLN A 304 6.04 10.70 -5.56
CA GLN A 304 4.62 10.72 -5.17
C GLN A 304 4.21 11.59 -3.97
N ALA A 305 5.08 12.40 -3.35
CA ALA A 305 4.64 13.32 -2.28
C ALA A 305 5.13 14.76 -2.40
N GLN A 306 5.62 15.18 -3.57
CA GLN A 306 5.91 16.60 -3.80
C GLN A 306 4.66 17.30 -4.35
N ASP A 307 4.48 18.56 -3.92
CA ASP A 307 3.37 19.48 -4.19
C ASP A 307 2.43 19.01 -5.33
N SER A 308 1.31 18.38 -4.94
CA SER A 308 0.29 17.90 -5.87
C SER A 308 -0.23 19.04 -6.75
N ILE A 309 -0.28 20.27 -6.22
CA ILE A 309 -0.76 21.46 -6.90
C ILE A 309 0.18 21.81 -8.06
N ALA A 310 1.49 21.87 -7.82
CA ALA A 310 2.48 22.11 -8.87
C ALA A 310 2.52 20.96 -9.90
N ARG A 311 2.46 19.70 -9.45
CA ARG A 311 2.49 18.52 -10.32
C ARG A 311 1.33 18.52 -11.31
N VAL A 312 0.12 18.79 -10.82
CA VAL A 312 -1.09 18.90 -11.64
C VAL A 312 -0.94 20.05 -12.65
N SER A 313 -0.48 21.23 -12.23
CA SER A 313 -0.27 22.36 -13.13
C SER A 313 0.74 22.08 -14.26
N VAL A 314 1.79 21.30 -13.99
CA VAL A 314 2.78 20.89 -15.01
C VAL A 314 2.16 19.90 -16.00
N LEU A 315 1.48 18.87 -15.51
CA LEU A 315 0.85 17.85 -16.36
C LEU A 315 -0.31 18.42 -17.19
N ALA A 316 -1.04 19.40 -16.67
CA ALA A 316 -2.13 20.08 -17.39
C ALA A 316 -1.65 20.79 -18.68
N LYS A 317 -0.36 21.14 -18.76
CA LYS A 317 0.25 21.80 -19.93
C LYS A 317 0.73 20.81 -20.99
N GLN A 318 0.81 19.53 -20.67
CA GLN A 318 1.28 18.51 -21.60
C GLN A 318 0.20 18.18 -22.65
N THR A 319 0.68 17.73 -23.80
CA THR A 319 -0.11 17.33 -24.96
C THR A 319 0.27 15.91 -25.38
N GLU A 320 -0.48 15.31 -26.31
CA GLU A 320 -0.16 13.99 -26.86
C GLU A 320 1.30 13.88 -27.34
N ALA A 321 1.85 14.95 -27.93
CA ALA A 321 3.19 14.98 -28.50
C ALA A 321 4.29 14.79 -27.45
N ASP A 322 4.01 15.08 -26.18
CA ASP A 322 4.94 14.93 -25.08
C ASP A 322 5.09 13.45 -24.64
N PHE A 323 4.21 12.56 -25.11
CA PHE A 323 4.18 11.16 -24.70
C PHE A 323 4.60 10.19 -25.80
N LYS A 324 5.67 9.45 -25.51
CA LYS A 324 6.24 8.42 -26.41
C LYS A 324 5.22 7.42 -26.95
N ASN A 325 4.29 6.96 -26.10
CA ASN A 325 3.27 5.98 -26.48
C ASN A 325 2.01 6.09 -25.59
N LYS A 326 0.95 5.37 -25.98
CA LYS A 326 -0.35 5.35 -25.30
C LYS A 326 -0.26 4.92 -23.84
N THR A 327 0.60 3.96 -23.52
CA THR A 327 0.80 3.48 -22.13
C THR A 327 1.36 4.58 -21.24
N VAL A 328 2.41 5.27 -21.68
CA VAL A 328 3.03 6.38 -20.92
C VAL A 328 2.03 7.53 -20.75
N GLN A 329 1.23 7.83 -21.77
CA GLN A 329 0.16 8.84 -21.67
C GLN A 329 -0.94 8.41 -20.69
N THR A 330 -1.32 7.13 -20.68
CA THR A 330 -2.31 6.59 -19.74
C THR A 330 -1.81 6.67 -18.30
N ASP A 331 -0.54 6.32 -18.06
CA ASP A 331 0.09 6.43 -16.75
C ASP A 331 0.18 7.89 -16.28
N ALA A 332 0.54 8.82 -17.18
CA ALA A 332 0.56 10.25 -16.89
C ALA A 332 -0.85 10.79 -16.58
N LEU A 333 -1.87 10.37 -17.34
CA LEU A 333 -3.27 10.72 -17.06
C LEU A 333 -3.72 10.20 -15.69
N ASN A 334 -3.36 8.97 -15.32
CA ASN A 334 -3.70 8.42 -14.01
C ASN A 334 -3.01 9.19 -12.88
N GLN A 335 -1.74 9.57 -13.05
CA GLN A 335 -1.02 10.41 -12.08
C GLN A 335 -1.61 11.82 -11.98
N TYR A 336 -2.06 12.37 -13.10
CA TYR A 336 -2.75 13.65 -13.17
C TYR A 336 -4.08 13.62 -12.41
N CYS A 337 -4.93 12.62 -12.69
CA CYS A 337 -6.19 12.40 -11.98
C CYS A 337 -5.98 12.16 -10.48
N GLN A 338 -4.93 11.42 -10.10
CA GLN A 338 -4.57 11.27 -8.70
C GLN A 338 -4.19 12.60 -8.05
N GLY A 339 -3.32 13.40 -8.69
CA GLY A 339 -2.95 14.72 -8.19
C GLY A 339 -4.14 15.68 -8.10
N LEU A 340 -5.10 15.58 -9.02
CA LEU A 340 -6.35 16.34 -8.94
C LEU A 340 -7.18 15.96 -7.73
N PHE A 341 -7.32 14.66 -7.46
CA PHE A 341 -8.00 14.18 -6.27
C PHE A 341 -7.34 14.71 -4.98
N GLU A 342 -6.01 14.62 -4.91
CA GLU A 342 -5.26 15.15 -3.75
C GLU A 342 -5.50 16.64 -3.56
N THR A 343 -5.44 17.41 -4.66
CA THR A 343 -5.64 18.87 -4.67
C THR A 343 -7.07 19.25 -4.28
N MET A 344 -8.07 18.49 -4.73
CA MET A 344 -9.49 18.64 -4.37
C MET A 344 -9.68 18.48 -2.87
N VAL A 345 -9.13 17.42 -2.27
CA VAL A 345 -9.21 17.17 -0.84
C VAL A 345 -8.49 18.25 -0.03
N ILE A 346 -7.31 18.70 -0.47
CA ILE A 346 -6.58 19.81 0.18
C ILE A 346 -7.42 21.09 0.15
N TRP A 347 -7.98 21.44 -1.00
CA TRP A 347 -8.85 22.61 -1.16
C TRP A 347 -10.08 22.53 -0.24
N ASN A 348 -10.78 21.39 -0.25
CA ASN A 348 -11.98 21.22 0.56
C ASN A 348 -11.67 21.25 2.08
N ALA A 349 -10.54 20.67 2.49
CA ALA A 349 -10.06 20.74 3.86
C ALA A 349 -9.84 22.18 4.32
N LEU A 350 -9.15 23.01 3.52
CA LEU A 350 -8.86 24.41 3.84
C LEU A 350 -10.14 25.27 3.84
N LYS A 351 -10.95 25.17 2.78
CA LYS A 351 -12.24 25.87 2.64
C LYS A 351 -13.16 25.59 3.83
N THR A 352 -13.31 24.31 4.19
CA THR A 352 -14.22 23.91 5.27
C THR A 352 -13.66 24.26 6.64
N SER A 353 -12.36 24.10 6.88
CA SER A 353 -11.72 24.51 8.14
C SER A 353 -11.86 26.02 8.37
N LYS A 354 -11.68 26.83 7.32
CA LYS A 354 -11.90 28.28 7.37
C LYS A 354 -13.34 28.65 7.69
N ALA A 355 -14.31 27.93 7.14
CA ALA A 355 -15.72 28.14 7.44
C ALA A 355 -16.08 27.83 8.92
N VAL A 356 -15.41 26.84 9.52
CA VAL A 356 -15.60 26.46 10.93
C VAL A 356 -14.86 27.42 11.88
N LEU A 357 -13.60 27.74 11.58
CA LEU A 357 -12.73 28.48 12.50
C LEU A 357 -12.84 30.00 12.36
N GLY A 358 -13.25 30.51 11.19
CA GLY A 358 -13.34 31.95 10.96
C GLY A 358 -12.04 32.69 11.29
N ALA A 359 -12.09 33.58 12.27
CA ALA A 359 -10.93 34.35 12.74
C ALA A 359 -9.88 33.49 13.47
N ASP A 360 -10.26 32.32 14.00
CA ASP A 360 -9.36 31.40 14.71
C ASP A 360 -8.55 30.49 13.77
N MET A 361 -8.69 30.66 12.45
CA MET A 361 -7.94 29.89 11.45
C MET A 361 -6.43 30.11 11.63
N PRO A 362 -5.65 29.06 11.94
CA PRO A 362 -4.20 29.20 12.07
C PRO A 362 -3.56 29.55 10.73
N LEU A 363 -2.60 30.48 10.74
CA LEU A 363 -1.89 30.91 9.53
C LEU A 363 -2.87 31.32 8.41
N ALA A 364 -3.88 32.12 8.76
CA ALA A 364 -5.02 32.42 7.89
C ALA A 364 -4.65 33.00 6.52
N VAL A 365 -3.59 33.82 6.45
CA VAL A 365 -3.13 34.44 5.19
C VAL A 365 -2.60 33.36 4.26
N GLU A 366 -1.72 32.50 4.75
CA GLU A 366 -1.12 31.44 3.96
C GLU A 366 -2.15 30.36 3.62
N ALA A 367 -3.04 30.02 4.57
CA ALA A 367 -4.16 29.12 4.30
C ALA A 367 -5.03 29.61 3.14
N ALA A 368 -5.35 30.91 3.10
CA ALA A 368 -6.12 31.52 2.01
C ALA A 368 -5.36 31.53 0.67
N GLU A 369 -4.04 31.73 0.70
CA GLU A 369 -3.19 31.62 -0.50
C GLU A 369 -3.22 30.18 -1.08
N TYR A 370 -3.03 29.17 -0.23
CA TYR A 370 -3.09 27.77 -0.64
C TYR A 370 -4.48 27.36 -1.13
N GLU A 371 -5.54 27.79 -0.43
CA GLU A 371 -6.93 27.57 -0.83
C GLU A 371 -7.18 28.14 -2.24
N SER A 372 -6.79 29.40 -2.48
CA SER A 372 -6.96 30.07 -3.77
C SER A 372 -6.15 29.39 -4.88
N ARG A 373 -4.89 29.05 -4.63
CA ARG A 373 -4.03 28.36 -5.58
C ARG A 373 -4.56 26.97 -5.94
N ALA A 374 -4.99 26.19 -4.95
CA ALA A 374 -5.56 24.87 -5.18
C ALA A 374 -6.85 24.97 -6.02
N LYS A 375 -7.73 25.94 -5.72
CA LYS A 375 -8.94 26.18 -6.50
C LYS A 375 -8.63 26.58 -7.95
N GLN A 376 -7.72 27.53 -8.16
CA GLN A 376 -7.29 27.93 -9.50
C GLN A 376 -6.78 26.72 -10.30
N VAL A 377 -5.92 25.89 -9.69
CA VAL A 377 -5.40 24.70 -10.36
C VAL A 377 -6.52 23.72 -10.69
N LEU A 378 -7.50 23.48 -9.80
CA LEU A 378 -8.64 22.61 -10.09
C LEU A 378 -9.48 23.11 -11.28
N ASP A 379 -9.74 24.41 -11.34
CA ASP A 379 -10.54 25.04 -12.40
C ASP A 379 -9.84 24.95 -13.76
N GLU A 380 -8.54 25.29 -13.82
CA GLU A 380 -7.73 25.19 -15.04
C GLU A 380 -7.58 23.73 -15.51
N SER A 381 -7.41 22.82 -14.55
CA SER A 381 -7.09 21.42 -14.81
C SER A 381 -8.28 20.59 -15.27
N THR A 382 -9.49 20.96 -14.85
CA THR A 382 -10.72 20.31 -15.32
C THR A 382 -10.87 20.46 -16.85
N GLN A 383 -10.37 21.57 -17.41
CA GLN A 383 -10.38 21.84 -18.85
C GLN A 383 -9.28 21.07 -19.62
N ALA A 384 -8.22 20.60 -18.95
CA ALA A 384 -7.14 19.86 -19.58
C ALA A 384 -7.40 18.34 -19.68
N ILE A 385 -8.36 17.81 -18.91
CA ILE A 385 -8.73 16.37 -18.93
C ILE A 385 -9.02 15.84 -20.35
N PRO A 386 -9.87 16.49 -21.18
CA PRO A 386 -10.17 15.98 -22.52
C PRO A 386 -8.93 15.89 -23.42
N LYS A 387 -8.00 16.84 -23.27
CA LYS A 387 -6.75 16.89 -24.05
C LYS A 387 -5.84 15.71 -23.71
N LEU A 388 -5.70 15.41 -22.41
CA LEU A 388 -4.88 14.29 -21.97
C LEU A 388 -5.52 12.94 -22.24
N ARG A 389 -6.86 12.87 -22.30
CA ARG A 389 -7.65 11.64 -22.54
C ARG A 389 -7.66 11.19 -24.00
N THR A 390 -7.30 12.06 -24.94
CA THR A 390 -7.35 11.77 -26.37
C THR A 390 -5.96 11.52 -26.96
N ARG A 391 -5.86 10.55 -27.87
CA ARG A 391 -4.64 10.25 -28.63
C ARG A 391 -5.02 9.93 -30.07
N ALA A 392 -4.51 10.69 -31.04
CA ALA A 392 -4.85 10.55 -32.46
C ALA A 392 -6.36 10.55 -32.75
N GLY A 393 -7.14 11.31 -31.97
CA GLY A 393 -8.60 11.37 -32.08
C GLY A 393 -9.36 10.22 -31.38
N GLU A 394 -8.67 9.24 -30.81
CA GLU A 394 -9.30 8.17 -30.02
C GLU A 394 -9.26 8.50 -28.52
N GLU A 395 -10.35 8.20 -27.81
CA GLU A 395 -10.36 8.27 -26.35
C GLU A 395 -9.64 7.06 -25.73
N MET A 396 -8.86 7.34 -24.69
CA MET A 396 -8.26 6.30 -23.87
C MET A 396 -9.28 5.62 -22.96
N ARG A 397 -9.12 4.31 -22.75
CA ARG A 397 -9.98 3.46 -21.90
C ARG A 397 -9.69 3.64 -20.40
N SER A 398 -9.82 4.86 -19.88
CA SER A 398 -9.74 5.12 -18.45
C SER A 398 -11.00 5.84 -17.98
N ASN A 399 -11.69 5.25 -17.00
CA ASN A 399 -12.86 5.86 -16.36
C ASN A 399 -12.47 6.84 -15.25
N TYR A 400 -11.19 6.87 -14.87
CA TYR A 400 -10.74 7.68 -13.75
C TYR A 400 -11.00 9.19 -13.92
N PRO A 401 -10.83 9.79 -15.12
CA PRO A 401 -11.13 11.21 -15.31
C PRO A 401 -12.61 11.56 -15.10
N VAL A 402 -13.53 10.68 -15.52
CA VAL A 402 -14.97 10.88 -15.31
C VAL A 402 -15.28 10.87 -13.83
N TYR A 403 -14.78 9.87 -13.11
CA TYR A 403 -14.89 9.78 -11.66
C TYR A 403 -14.34 11.03 -10.95
N ILE A 404 -13.17 11.55 -11.34
CA ILE A 404 -12.60 12.76 -10.72
C ILE A 404 -13.48 13.98 -10.94
N GLN A 405 -14.06 14.15 -12.14
CA GLN A 405 -14.97 15.25 -12.42
C GLN A 405 -16.24 15.18 -11.56
N GLU A 406 -16.76 13.98 -11.32
CA GLU A 406 -17.90 13.78 -10.41
C GLU A 406 -17.55 14.14 -8.97
N GLN A 407 -16.38 13.70 -8.47
CA GLN A 407 -15.94 14.01 -7.10
C GLN A 407 -15.69 15.50 -6.89
N ILE A 408 -15.10 16.20 -7.87
CA ILE A 408 -14.91 17.65 -7.80
C ILE A 408 -16.26 18.36 -7.65
N LYS A 409 -17.27 17.96 -8.45
CA LYS A 409 -18.63 18.51 -8.34
C LYS A 409 -19.26 18.24 -6.97
N LYS A 410 -19.07 17.04 -6.41
CA LYS A 410 -19.57 16.69 -5.06
C LYS A 410 -18.96 17.58 -3.96
N CYS A 411 -17.70 18.00 -4.09
CA CYS A 411 -17.04 18.89 -3.12
C CYS A 411 -17.38 20.38 -3.32
N GLU A 412 -17.90 20.74 -4.49
CA GLU A 412 -18.32 22.11 -4.81
C GLU A 412 -19.73 22.44 -4.31
N ALA A 413 -20.63 21.44 -4.34
CA ALA A 413 -21.96 21.48 -3.74
C ALA A 413 -21.88 21.66 -2.21
#